data_AF-A0A2X3JHF2-F1
#
_entry.id   AF-A0A2X3JHF2-F1
#
_cell.length_a   1.000
_cell.length_b   1.000
_cell.length_c   1.000
_cell.angle_alpha   90.00
_cell.angle_beta   90.00
_cell.angle_gamma   90.00
#
_symmetry.space_group_name_H-M   'P 1'
#
loop_
_entity.id
_entity.type
_entity.pdbx_description
1 polymer ?
#
loop_
_entity_poly.entity_id
_entity_poly.type
_entity_poly.pdbx_seq_one_letter_code
_entity_poly.pdbx_strand_id
1 'polypeptide(L)'
;MLRFKKVKRAFLDRVFRLIVEEIKFADPDWSQRIALESLNVDSFAQAWFAERKQRDPFDWAEKNLQEVERNKREKHTVPWRYVILRLHEAVQEIVPHLNEHDHKRFSKGLARVFIDNYAAIPSESIRRLLALREAGIIHILALGEDYKMEINESRTVLKTEDNSYSFDVFIDARGQRPLKVKDIPFPGLREQLQKTGDEIPDVGEDYTLQQPEDIRGRVALGALPWLMHDQPFVQGLTACAEIGEAMARAVVKPASRARRRLSFD
;
A
#
# COMPACT_ATOMS: atom_id res chain seq x y z
N MET A 1 -30.85 -15.16 9.52
CA MET A 1 -29.91 -15.86 8.62
C MET A 1 -29.94 -15.19 7.24
N LEU A 2 -29.29 -14.02 7.10
CA LEU A 2 -29.20 -13.32 5.82
C LEU A 2 -27.99 -13.84 5.04
N ARG A 3 -28.26 -14.65 4.01
CA ARG A 3 -27.27 -15.01 2.99
C ARG A 3 -26.91 -13.75 2.19
N PHE A 4 -25.68 -13.27 2.32
CA PHE A 4 -25.09 -12.26 1.44
C PHE A 4 -25.09 -12.80 0.00
N LYS A 5 -26.12 -12.42 -0.77
CA LYS A 5 -26.21 -12.68 -2.21
C LYS A 5 -25.02 -12.03 -2.91
N LYS A 6 -24.34 -12.80 -3.78
CA LYS A 6 -23.42 -12.39 -4.85
C LYS A 6 -23.21 -10.87 -4.94
N VAL A 7 -22.01 -10.42 -4.57
CA VAL A 7 -21.56 -9.03 -4.73
C VAL A 7 -21.88 -8.59 -6.16
N LYS A 8 -22.85 -7.68 -6.30
CA LYS A 8 -23.33 -7.18 -7.60
C LYS A 8 -22.15 -6.61 -8.38
N ARG A 9 -22.06 -6.90 -9.70
CA ARG A 9 -21.25 -6.12 -10.66
C ARG A 9 -21.38 -4.63 -10.31
N ALA A 10 -20.28 -3.89 -10.32
CA ALA A 10 -20.17 -2.47 -9.94
C ALA A 10 -20.26 -2.16 -8.43
N PHE A 11 -19.75 -3.03 -7.54
CA PHE A 11 -19.61 -2.68 -6.12
C PHE A 11 -18.53 -1.61 -5.92
N LEU A 12 -17.36 -1.79 -6.51
CA LEU A 12 -16.26 -0.82 -6.45
C LEU A 12 -16.68 0.55 -7.02
N ASP A 13 -17.45 0.59 -8.10
CA ASP A 13 -17.93 1.85 -8.68
C ASP A 13 -18.93 2.59 -7.76
N ARG A 14 -19.70 1.87 -6.94
CA ARG A 14 -20.53 2.50 -5.89
C ARG A 14 -19.67 3.13 -4.80
N VAL A 15 -18.66 2.41 -4.36
CA VAL A 15 -17.71 2.90 -3.35
C VAL A 15 -16.97 4.12 -3.86
N PHE A 16 -16.51 4.09 -5.12
CA PHE A 16 -15.86 5.22 -5.75
C PHE A 16 -16.76 6.45 -5.84
N ARG A 17 -18.06 6.29 -6.14
CA ARG A 17 -19.00 7.43 -6.12
C ARG A 17 -19.11 8.09 -4.75
N LEU A 18 -19.16 7.30 -3.67
CA LEU A 18 -19.16 7.85 -2.31
C LEU A 18 -17.85 8.58 -2.00
N ILE A 19 -16.70 8.05 -2.45
CA ILE A 19 -15.41 8.74 -2.33
C ILE A 19 -15.43 10.10 -3.05
N VAL A 20 -16.00 10.16 -4.26
CA VAL A 20 -16.14 11.42 -5.01
C VAL A 20 -17.02 12.42 -4.26
N GLU A 21 -18.14 11.98 -3.69
CA GLU A 21 -19.04 12.82 -2.89
C GLU A 21 -18.31 13.40 -1.67
N GLU A 22 -17.59 12.58 -0.91
CA GLU A 22 -16.84 13.01 0.28
C GLU A 22 -15.72 14.01 -0.08
N ILE A 23 -14.96 13.75 -1.14
CA ILE A 23 -13.89 14.66 -1.57
C ILE A 23 -14.47 15.99 -2.06
N LYS A 24 -15.54 15.96 -2.87
CA LYS A 24 -16.20 17.16 -3.38
C LYS A 24 -16.77 18.01 -2.25
N PHE A 25 -17.37 17.37 -1.25
CA PHE A 25 -17.90 18.06 -0.08
C PHE A 25 -16.80 18.77 0.70
N ALA A 26 -15.65 18.12 0.89
CA ALA A 26 -14.55 18.69 1.66
C ALA A 26 -13.71 19.72 0.89
N ASP A 27 -13.55 19.54 -0.42
CA ASP A 27 -12.69 20.40 -1.26
C ASP A 27 -13.27 20.58 -2.68
N PRO A 28 -14.28 21.44 -2.85
CA PRO A 28 -14.93 21.66 -4.14
C PRO A 28 -13.98 22.23 -5.18
N ASP A 29 -13.05 23.11 -4.78
CA ASP A 29 -12.10 23.75 -5.68
C ASP A 29 -11.09 22.74 -6.24
N TRP A 30 -10.52 21.89 -5.38
CA TRP A 30 -9.63 20.83 -5.84
C TRP A 30 -10.36 19.81 -6.72
N SER A 31 -11.59 19.43 -6.33
CA SER A 31 -12.45 18.53 -7.09
C SER A 31 -12.69 19.03 -8.52
N GLN A 32 -13.03 20.31 -8.67
CA GLN A 32 -13.20 20.94 -9.99
C GLN A 32 -11.88 20.97 -10.78
N ARG A 33 -10.77 21.33 -10.14
CA ARG A 33 -9.45 21.44 -10.78
C ARG A 33 -8.99 20.14 -11.43
N ILE A 34 -9.31 18.98 -10.85
CA ILE A 34 -8.98 17.67 -11.40
C ILE A 34 -10.13 17.03 -12.21
N ALA A 35 -11.23 17.75 -12.39
CA ALA A 35 -12.47 17.26 -13.02
C ALA A 35 -12.99 15.96 -12.38
N LEU A 36 -12.97 15.86 -11.04
CA LEU A 36 -13.21 14.63 -10.29
C LEU A 36 -14.51 13.91 -10.66
N GLU A 37 -15.60 14.65 -10.90
CA GLU A 37 -16.91 14.08 -11.26
C GLU A 37 -16.93 13.35 -12.61
N SER A 38 -15.98 13.65 -13.50
CA SER A 38 -15.84 12.98 -14.79
C SER A 38 -15.02 11.69 -14.71
N LEU A 39 -14.37 11.43 -13.56
CA LEU A 39 -13.48 10.30 -13.36
C LEU A 39 -14.24 9.07 -12.90
N ASN A 40 -13.59 7.92 -13.06
CA ASN A 40 -14.02 6.64 -12.50
C ASN A 40 -12.84 6.01 -11.75
N VAL A 41 -13.07 4.85 -11.13
CA VAL A 41 -12.05 4.17 -10.32
C VAL A 41 -10.79 3.79 -11.13
N ASP A 42 -10.91 3.61 -12.44
CA ASP A 42 -9.80 3.26 -13.33
C ASP A 42 -9.01 4.49 -13.79
N SER A 43 -9.67 5.64 -13.97
CA SER A 43 -9.03 6.89 -14.43
C SER A 43 -8.54 7.81 -13.31
N PHE A 44 -9.07 7.66 -12.08
CA PHE A 44 -8.75 8.55 -10.97
C PHE A 44 -7.26 8.62 -10.64
N ALA A 45 -6.57 7.47 -10.60
CA ALA A 45 -5.14 7.43 -10.33
C ALA A 45 -4.33 8.21 -11.37
N GLN A 46 -4.71 8.13 -12.66
CA GLN A 46 -4.03 8.88 -13.71
C GLN A 46 -4.17 10.39 -13.47
N ALA A 47 -5.39 10.87 -13.17
CA ALA A 47 -5.64 12.28 -12.88
C ALA A 47 -4.88 12.75 -11.62
N TRP A 48 -4.85 11.92 -10.57
CA TRP A 48 -4.12 12.17 -9.32
C TRP A 48 -2.62 12.43 -9.53
N PHE A 49 -1.98 11.65 -10.41
CA PHE A 49 -0.54 11.75 -10.67
C PHE A 49 -0.19 12.72 -11.82
N ALA A 50 -1.15 13.18 -12.61
CA ALA A 50 -0.92 13.91 -13.85
C ALA A 50 -0.04 15.17 -13.66
N GLU A 51 -0.39 16.02 -12.68
CA GLU A 51 0.35 17.26 -12.42
C GLU A 51 1.80 16.98 -11.99
N ARG A 52 2.01 15.97 -11.14
CA ARG A 52 3.34 15.58 -10.65
C ARG A 52 4.25 15.03 -11.74
N LYS A 53 3.69 14.21 -12.64
CA LYS A 53 4.45 13.59 -13.74
C LYS A 53 4.96 14.60 -14.76
N GLN A 54 4.38 15.80 -14.82
CA GLN A 54 4.76 16.85 -15.77
C GLN A 54 5.81 17.82 -15.21
N ARG A 55 6.28 17.64 -13.97
CA ARG A 55 7.26 18.54 -13.33
C ARG A 55 8.55 17.82 -13.01
N ASP A 56 9.64 18.58 -12.88
CA ASP A 56 10.86 18.06 -12.30
C ASP A 56 10.59 17.62 -10.84
N PRO A 57 11.00 16.40 -10.44
CA PRO A 57 10.69 15.90 -9.10
C PRO A 57 11.30 16.71 -7.95
N PHE A 58 12.48 17.32 -8.15
CA PHE A 58 13.13 18.14 -7.13
C PHE A 58 12.45 19.50 -7.01
N ASP A 59 12.10 20.14 -8.14
CA ASP A 59 11.29 21.37 -8.13
C ASP A 59 9.93 21.15 -7.45
N TRP A 60 9.30 19.99 -7.70
CA TRP A 60 8.06 19.61 -7.02
C TRP A 60 8.28 19.44 -5.51
N ALA A 61 9.32 18.71 -5.12
CA ALA A 61 9.64 18.45 -3.72
C ALA A 61 9.94 19.75 -2.95
N GLU A 62 10.65 20.71 -3.57
CA GLU A 62 10.93 22.00 -2.96
C GLU A 62 9.65 22.81 -2.72
N LYS A 63 8.80 22.96 -3.75
CA LYS A 63 7.52 23.68 -3.62
C LYS A 63 6.61 23.02 -2.57
N ASN A 64 6.56 21.70 -2.56
CA ASN A 64 5.77 20.98 -1.58
C ASN A 64 6.33 21.11 -0.16
N LEU A 65 7.65 21.13 0.03
CA LEU A 65 8.26 21.40 1.32
C LEU A 65 7.89 22.79 1.85
N GLN A 66 7.94 23.81 0.99
CA GLN A 66 7.54 25.18 1.35
C GLN A 66 6.06 25.25 1.77
N GLU A 67 5.18 24.58 1.01
CA GLU A 67 3.76 24.44 1.35
C GLU A 67 3.55 23.74 2.70
N VAL A 68 4.21 22.61 2.93
CA VAL A 68 4.08 21.83 4.17
C VAL A 68 4.54 22.63 5.39
N GLU A 69 5.66 23.33 5.30
CA GLU A 69 6.16 24.16 6.41
C GLU A 69 5.25 25.37 6.68
N ARG A 70 4.69 25.98 5.63
CA ARG A 70 3.67 27.02 5.77
C ARG A 70 2.43 26.48 6.47
N ASN A 71 1.88 25.37 5.96
CA ASN A 71 0.67 24.75 6.51
C ASN A 71 0.87 24.32 7.97
N LYS A 72 2.05 23.79 8.32
CA LYS A 72 2.40 23.43 9.70
C LYS A 72 2.40 24.65 10.62
N ARG A 73 3.00 25.76 10.19
CA ARG A 73 3.03 27.02 10.95
C ARG A 73 1.63 27.62 11.14
N GLU A 74 0.82 27.56 10.09
CA GLU A 74 -0.54 28.13 10.07
C GLU A 74 -1.60 27.18 10.63
N LYS A 75 -1.20 25.95 11.01
CA LYS A 75 -2.11 24.86 11.41
C LYS A 75 -3.22 24.62 10.36
N HIS A 76 -2.86 24.76 9.10
CA HIS A 76 -3.77 24.60 7.99
C HIS A 76 -3.84 23.14 7.56
N THR A 77 -5.05 22.58 7.55
CA THR A 77 -5.34 21.24 7.02
C THR A 77 -5.72 21.37 5.55
N VAL A 78 -5.03 20.63 4.68
CA VAL A 78 -5.40 20.51 3.25
C VAL A 78 -6.59 19.53 3.13
N PRO A 79 -7.81 19.99 2.80
CA PRO A 79 -9.02 19.18 2.98
C PRO A 79 -9.04 17.90 2.15
N TRP A 80 -8.75 17.96 0.85
CA TRP A 80 -8.73 16.76 -0.01
C TRP A 80 -7.72 15.70 0.45
N ARG A 81 -6.52 16.11 0.88
CA ARG A 81 -5.49 15.18 1.40
C ARG A 81 -5.97 14.48 2.65
N TYR A 82 -6.61 15.22 3.54
CA TYR A 82 -7.13 14.68 4.79
C TYR A 82 -8.28 13.70 4.56
N VAL A 83 -9.23 14.02 3.67
CA VAL A 83 -10.33 13.11 3.34
C VAL A 83 -9.80 11.80 2.74
N ILE A 84 -8.88 11.86 1.79
CA ILE A 84 -8.29 10.64 1.20
C ILE A 84 -7.50 9.86 2.25
N LEU A 85 -6.80 10.55 3.16
CA LEU A 85 -6.14 9.91 4.28
C LEU A 85 -7.12 9.23 5.24
N ARG A 86 -8.36 9.71 5.42
CA ARG A 86 -9.33 9.02 6.27
C ARG A 86 -10.04 7.88 5.53
N LEU A 87 -10.28 8.05 4.24
CA LEU A 87 -11.00 7.07 3.42
C LEU A 87 -10.25 5.75 3.24
N HIS A 88 -8.91 5.69 3.37
CA HIS A 88 -8.19 4.42 3.26
C HIS A 88 -8.64 3.40 4.33
N GLU A 89 -8.97 3.86 5.54
CA GLU A 89 -9.47 3.00 6.64
C GLU A 89 -10.83 2.39 6.26
N ALA A 90 -11.77 3.24 5.85
CA ALA A 90 -13.12 2.80 5.46
C ALA A 90 -13.09 1.89 4.22
N VAL A 91 -12.20 2.16 3.26
CA VAL A 91 -12.06 1.30 2.06
C VAL A 91 -11.34 0.00 2.38
N GLN A 92 -10.45 -0.05 3.38
CA GLN A 92 -9.80 -1.29 3.79
C GLN A 92 -10.83 -2.37 4.17
N GLU A 93 -11.88 -2.00 4.93
CA GLU A 93 -12.95 -2.93 5.32
C GLU A 93 -13.71 -3.51 4.12
N ILE A 94 -13.70 -2.78 2.99
CA ILE A 94 -14.39 -3.16 1.76
C ILE A 94 -13.57 -4.16 0.94
N VAL A 95 -12.24 -4.12 1.02
CA VAL A 95 -11.32 -4.91 0.17
C VAL A 95 -11.62 -6.41 0.18
N PRO A 96 -11.84 -7.08 1.33
CA PRO A 96 -12.18 -8.51 1.38
C PRO A 96 -13.54 -8.87 0.74
N HIS A 97 -14.37 -7.87 0.45
CA HIS A 97 -15.68 -8.04 -0.17
C HIS A 97 -15.67 -7.79 -1.69
N LEU A 98 -14.53 -7.40 -2.26
CA LEU A 98 -14.39 -7.26 -3.70
C LEU A 98 -14.35 -8.64 -4.37
N ASN A 99 -14.98 -8.74 -5.54
CA ASN A 99 -14.71 -9.88 -6.42
C ASN A 99 -13.33 -9.70 -7.09
N GLU A 100 -12.82 -10.76 -7.70
CA GLU A 100 -11.49 -10.76 -8.31
C GLU A 100 -11.28 -9.65 -9.36
N HIS A 101 -12.29 -9.37 -10.19
CA HIS A 101 -12.24 -8.31 -11.19
C HIS A 101 -12.12 -6.92 -10.54
N ASP A 102 -12.96 -6.62 -9.56
CA ASP A 102 -12.93 -5.35 -8.85
C ASP A 102 -11.65 -5.22 -8.00
N HIS A 103 -11.13 -6.32 -7.44
CA HIS A 103 -9.84 -6.32 -6.76
C HIS A 103 -8.69 -5.94 -7.71
N LYS A 104 -8.66 -6.49 -8.93
CA LYS A 104 -7.67 -6.12 -9.97
C LYS A 104 -7.76 -4.64 -10.34
N ARG A 105 -8.96 -4.08 -10.48
CA ARG A 105 -9.19 -2.65 -10.74
C ARG A 105 -8.73 -1.78 -9.57
N PHE A 106 -9.11 -2.13 -8.35
CA PHE A 106 -8.71 -1.43 -7.13
C PHE A 106 -7.19 -1.35 -6.99
N SER A 107 -6.50 -2.49 -7.13
CA SER A 107 -5.04 -2.57 -7.03
C SER A 107 -4.29 -1.76 -8.10
N LYS A 108 -4.84 -1.67 -9.32
CA LYS A 108 -4.25 -0.88 -10.41
C LYS A 108 -4.50 0.62 -10.28
N GLY A 109 -5.64 1.01 -9.71
CA GLY A 109 -6.07 2.41 -9.59
C GLY A 109 -6.02 2.90 -8.15
N LEU A 110 -7.18 2.88 -7.49
CA LEU A 110 -7.44 3.54 -6.21
C LEU A 110 -6.46 3.18 -5.09
N ALA A 111 -5.99 1.93 -5.00
CA ALA A 111 -5.01 1.53 -3.98
C ALA A 111 -3.72 2.35 -4.05
N ARG A 112 -3.25 2.69 -5.27
CA ARG A 112 -2.05 3.50 -5.47
C ARG A 112 -2.21 4.93 -4.97
N VAL A 113 -3.41 5.49 -5.07
CA VAL A 113 -3.72 6.83 -4.53
C VAL A 113 -3.66 6.83 -3.01
N PHE A 114 -4.22 5.80 -2.36
CA PHE A 114 -4.13 5.68 -0.90
C PHE A 114 -2.70 5.49 -0.42
N ILE A 115 -1.94 4.60 -1.05
CA ILE A 115 -0.52 4.36 -0.72
C ILE A 115 0.29 5.66 -0.84
N ASP A 116 0.11 6.38 -1.94
CA ASP A 116 0.81 7.64 -2.17
C ASP A 116 0.44 8.73 -1.17
N ASN A 117 -0.83 8.87 -0.80
CA ASN A 117 -1.27 9.86 0.17
C ASN A 117 -0.86 9.51 1.61
N TYR A 118 -0.77 8.21 1.94
CA TYR A 118 -0.36 7.72 3.25
C TYR A 118 1.16 7.73 3.45
N ALA A 119 1.93 7.65 2.35
CA ALA A 119 3.40 7.69 2.38
C ALA A 119 3.93 9.10 2.70
N ALA A 120 4.08 9.40 4.00
CA ALA A 120 4.65 10.65 4.47
C ALA A 120 6.17 10.57 4.61
N ILE A 121 6.87 11.57 4.06
CA ILE A 121 8.32 11.75 4.24
C ILE A 121 8.54 12.96 5.16
N PRO A 122 9.35 12.86 6.23
CA PRO A 122 9.65 14.00 7.09
C PRO A 122 10.28 15.16 6.32
N SER A 123 9.89 16.41 6.64
CA SER A 123 10.46 17.62 6.05
C SER A 123 11.99 17.64 6.07
N GLU A 124 12.58 17.14 7.17
CA GLU A 124 14.03 17.07 7.35
C GLU A 124 14.72 16.15 6.32
N SER A 125 14.07 15.02 5.98
CA SER A 125 14.57 14.12 4.95
C SER A 125 14.53 14.79 3.56
N ILE A 126 13.48 15.56 3.27
CA ILE A 126 13.37 16.31 2.01
C ILE A 126 14.44 17.41 1.92
N ARG A 127 14.70 18.15 3.00
CA ARG A 127 15.80 19.15 3.03
C ARG A 127 17.15 18.53 2.68
N ARG A 128 17.45 17.36 3.26
CA ARG A 128 18.70 16.64 2.99
C ARG A 128 18.78 16.18 1.53
N LEU A 129 17.69 15.65 0.98
CA LEU A 129 17.63 15.26 -0.43
C LEU A 129 17.86 16.47 -1.37
N LEU A 130 17.21 17.60 -1.09
CA LEU A 130 17.38 18.82 -1.88
C LEU A 130 18.82 19.37 -1.80
N ALA A 131 19.44 19.38 -0.61
CA ALA A 131 20.83 19.79 -0.45
C ALA A 131 21.82 18.90 -1.21
N LEU A 132 21.60 17.58 -1.22
CA LEU A 132 22.41 16.65 -2.01
C LEU A 132 22.25 16.87 -3.51
N ARG A 133 21.04 17.23 -3.97
CA ARG A 133 20.78 17.58 -5.37
C ARG A 133 21.48 18.88 -5.75
N GLU A 134 21.41 19.90 -4.92
CA GLU A 134 22.08 21.19 -5.13
C GLU A 134 23.60 21.03 -5.22
N ALA A 135 24.18 20.16 -4.38
CA ALA A 135 25.60 19.80 -4.43
C ALA A 135 25.99 18.90 -5.62
N GLY A 136 25.03 18.48 -6.47
CA GLY A 136 25.29 17.62 -7.63
C GLY A 136 25.66 16.17 -7.28
N ILE A 137 25.29 15.68 -6.09
CA ILE A 137 25.63 14.33 -5.61
C ILE A 137 24.59 13.30 -6.05
N ILE A 138 23.31 13.71 -6.16
CA ILE A 138 22.22 12.80 -6.53
C ILE A 138 21.54 13.22 -7.83
N HIS A 139 21.20 12.20 -8.63
CA HIS A 139 20.47 12.35 -9.88
C HIS A 139 19.31 11.35 -9.92
N ILE A 140 18.25 11.72 -10.64
CA ILE A 140 17.13 10.82 -10.90
C ILE A 140 17.33 10.23 -12.29
N LEU A 141 17.28 8.90 -12.35
CA LEU A 141 17.22 8.15 -13.60
C LEU A 141 15.83 7.52 -13.71
N ALA A 142 15.03 8.00 -14.65
CA ALA A 142 13.74 7.39 -14.95
C ALA A 142 13.96 6.17 -15.85
N LEU A 143 13.66 4.97 -15.33
CA LEU A 143 13.94 3.70 -16.01
C LEU A 143 12.82 3.26 -16.98
N GLY A 144 11.62 3.84 -16.87
CA GLY A 144 10.43 3.35 -17.57
C GLY A 144 9.88 2.06 -16.97
N GLU A 145 8.95 1.43 -17.69
CA GLU A 145 8.27 0.20 -17.23
C GLU A 145 9.03 -1.08 -17.61
N ASP A 146 9.80 -1.05 -18.70
CA ASP A 146 10.37 -2.25 -19.34
C ASP A 146 11.89 -2.42 -19.15
N TYR A 147 12.46 -1.83 -18.10
CA TYR A 147 13.89 -2.02 -17.81
C TYR A 147 14.19 -3.44 -17.31
N LYS A 148 15.36 -3.96 -17.66
CA LYS A 148 15.91 -5.22 -17.14
C LYS A 148 16.98 -4.94 -16.10
N MET A 149 17.06 -5.80 -15.09
CA MET A 149 18.07 -5.72 -14.05
C MET A 149 18.84 -7.04 -13.97
N GLU A 150 20.16 -6.94 -14.06
CA GLU A 150 21.09 -8.06 -13.91
C GLU A 150 21.97 -7.79 -12.69
N ILE A 151 21.91 -8.68 -11.71
CA ILE A 151 22.73 -8.61 -10.49
C ILE A 151 23.89 -9.59 -10.66
N ASN A 152 25.10 -9.04 -10.77
CA ASN A 152 26.34 -9.81 -10.88
C ASN A 152 27.10 -9.77 -9.54
N GLU A 153 28.19 -10.54 -9.43
CA GLU A 153 28.98 -10.65 -8.20
C GLU A 153 29.48 -9.31 -7.65
N SER A 154 29.82 -8.35 -8.53
CA SER A 154 30.42 -7.06 -8.15
C SER A 154 29.57 -5.83 -8.48
N ARG A 155 28.53 -5.97 -9.32
CA ARG A 155 27.76 -4.84 -9.85
C ARG A 155 26.33 -5.21 -10.19
N THR A 156 25.45 -4.22 -10.17
CA THR A 156 24.12 -4.30 -10.76
C THR A 156 24.07 -3.51 -12.07
N VAL A 157 23.56 -4.14 -13.12
CA VAL A 157 23.38 -3.53 -14.45
C VAL A 157 21.90 -3.35 -14.73
N LEU A 158 21.49 -2.12 -15.03
CA LEU A 158 20.14 -1.77 -15.47
C LEU A 158 20.16 -1.50 -16.97
N LYS A 159 19.33 -2.21 -17.73
CA LYS A 159 19.20 -2.04 -19.19
C LYS A 159 17.82 -1.48 -19.51
N THR A 160 17.78 -0.33 -20.15
CA THR A 160 16.57 0.20 -20.82
C THR A 160 16.65 -0.13 -22.31
N GLU A 161 15.66 0.29 -23.10
CA GLU A 161 15.69 0.11 -24.56
C GLU A 161 16.95 0.74 -25.18
N ASP A 162 17.28 1.96 -24.77
CA ASP A 162 18.36 2.74 -25.38
C ASP A 162 19.70 2.72 -24.61
N ASN A 163 19.71 2.30 -23.34
CA ASN A 163 20.84 2.55 -22.45
C ASN A 163 21.15 1.38 -21.51
N SER A 164 22.39 1.35 -21.04
CA SER A 164 22.86 0.43 -19.99
C SER A 164 23.58 1.22 -18.91
N TYR A 165 23.16 1.03 -17.66
CA TYR A 165 23.69 1.73 -16.49
C TYR A 165 24.24 0.71 -15.50
N SER A 166 25.46 0.95 -14.99
CA SER A 166 26.12 0.03 -14.06
C SER A 166 26.40 0.70 -12.72
N PHE A 167 26.08 0.01 -11.63
CA PHE A 167 26.21 0.51 -10.28
C PHE A 167 26.97 -0.49 -9.41
N ASP A 168 27.93 -0.01 -8.61
CA ASP A 168 28.71 -0.85 -7.69
C ASP A 168 27.87 -1.29 -6.48
N VAL A 169 26.88 -0.49 -6.08
CA VAL A 169 25.94 -0.80 -4.99
C VAL A 169 24.51 -0.56 -5.47
N PHE A 170 23.63 -1.51 -5.21
CA PHE A 170 22.21 -1.40 -5.48
C PHE A 170 21.40 -1.59 -4.21
N ILE A 171 20.50 -0.65 -3.93
CA ILE A 171 19.60 -0.68 -2.78
C ILE A 171 18.17 -0.77 -3.30
N ASP A 172 17.49 -1.89 -3.04
CA ASP A 172 16.07 -2.04 -3.38
C ASP A 172 15.20 -1.33 -2.34
N ALA A 173 14.82 -0.08 -2.64
CA ALA A 173 13.96 0.76 -1.80
C ALA A 173 12.47 0.71 -2.21
N ARG A 174 12.01 -0.34 -2.91
CA ARG A 174 10.61 -0.47 -3.39
C ARG A 174 9.60 -0.83 -2.28
N GLY A 175 10.05 -0.92 -1.04
CA GLY A 175 9.21 -1.29 0.11
C GLY A 175 9.04 -2.79 0.30
N GLN A 176 8.28 -3.15 1.33
CA GLN A 176 7.98 -4.54 1.66
C GLN A 176 7.01 -5.15 0.66
N ARG A 177 7.13 -6.45 0.42
CA ARG A 177 6.24 -7.23 -0.44
C ARG A 177 5.46 -8.24 0.41
N PRO A 178 4.24 -8.62 0.00
CA PRO A 178 3.54 -9.73 0.64
C PRO A 178 4.40 -11.00 0.63
N LEU A 179 4.58 -11.62 1.79
CA LEU A 179 5.36 -12.86 1.95
C LEU A 179 4.47 -14.09 1.89
N LYS A 180 5.01 -15.17 1.33
CA LYS A 180 4.35 -16.48 1.18
C LYS A 180 4.96 -17.49 2.14
N VAL A 181 4.33 -18.66 2.26
CA VAL A 181 4.83 -19.78 3.10
C VAL A 181 6.30 -20.11 2.80
N LYS A 182 6.73 -20.05 1.54
CA LYS A 182 8.13 -20.29 1.14
C LYS A 182 9.15 -19.32 1.76
N ASP A 183 8.69 -18.14 2.17
CA ASP A 183 9.51 -17.06 2.73
C ASP A 183 9.63 -17.14 4.27
N ILE A 184 9.00 -18.14 4.91
CA ILE A 184 9.09 -18.37 6.34
C ILE A 184 10.56 -18.69 6.71
N PRO A 185 11.21 -17.91 7.60
CA PRO A 185 12.63 -18.06 7.89
C PRO A 185 12.94 -19.30 8.75
N PHE A 186 11.93 -19.89 9.40
CA PHE A 186 12.06 -21.07 10.26
C PHE A 186 11.80 -22.36 9.46
N PRO A 187 12.82 -23.20 9.19
CA PRO A 187 12.68 -24.35 8.29
C PRO A 187 11.59 -25.35 8.71
N GLY A 188 11.51 -25.70 10.01
CA GLY A 188 10.50 -26.65 10.49
C GLY A 188 9.07 -26.14 10.37
N LEU A 189 8.83 -24.87 10.72
CA LEU A 189 7.52 -24.23 10.56
C LEU A 189 7.12 -24.13 9.08
N ARG A 190 8.08 -23.79 8.21
CA ARG A 190 7.87 -23.72 6.76
C ARG A 190 7.46 -25.08 6.20
N GLU A 191 8.14 -26.15 6.58
CA GLU A 191 7.80 -27.51 6.13
C GLU A 191 6.38 -27.91 6.58
N GLN A 192 6.01 -27.60 7.83
CA GLN A 192 4.66 -27.84 8.36
C GLN A 192 3.60 -27.08 7.54
N LEU A 193 3.84 -25.81 7.25
CA LEU A 193 2.92 -24.99 6.47
C LEU A 193 2.85 -25.42 5.00
N GLN A 194 3.97 -25.83 4.39
CA GLN A 194 3.98 -26.32 3.00
C GLN A 194 3.10 -27.57 2.82
N LYS A 195 2.96 -28.40 3.85
CA LYS A 195 2.09 -29.59 3.83
C LYS A 195 0.60 -29.26 3.74
N THR A 196 0.17 -28.03 4.06
CA THR A 196 -1.24 -27.63 3.89
C THR A 196 -1.59 -27.35 2.44
N GLY A 197 -0.60 -27.13 1.56
CA GLY A 197 -0.79 -26.77 0.16
C GLY A 197 -1.13 -25.30 -0.08
N ASP A 198 -1.23 -24.49 0.98
CA ASP A 198 -1.50 -23.06 0.86
C ASP A 198 -0.22 -22.27 0.52
N GLU A 199 -0.28 -21.36 -0.45
CA GLU A 199 0.84 -20.45 -0.70
C GLU A 199 0.94 -19.32 0.33
N ILE A 200 -0.19 -18.93 0.91
CA ILE A 200 -0.32 -17.83 1.87
C ILE A 200 -0.73 -18.41 3.22
N PRO A 201 -0.01 -18.09 4.31
CA PRO A 201 -0.38 -18.55 5.64
C PRO A 201 -1.80 -18.09 6.03
N ASP A 202 -2.59 -19.01 6.58
CA ASP A 202 -3.93 -18.69 7.07
C ASP A 202 -3.87 -18.08 8.46
N VAL A 203 -4.34 -16.84 8.61
CA VAL A 203 -4.33 -16.14 9.90
C VAL A 203 -5.75 -15.79 10.36
N GLY A 204 -6.06 -16.07 11.63
CA GLY A 204 -7.35 -15.74 12.25
C GLY A 204 -7.44 -14.27 12.64
N GLU A 205 -8.59 -13.80 13.13
CA GLU A 205 -8.79 -12.40 13.61
C GLU A 205 -7.78 -11.98 14.68
N ASP A 206 -7.22 -12.94 15.40
CA ASP A 206 -6.17 -12.80 16.39
C ASP A 206 -4.74 -12.90 15.84
N TYR A 207 -4.60 -12.91 14.51
CA TYR A 207 -3.34 -13.03 13.77
C TYR A 207 -2.61 -14.37 13.98
N THR A 208 -3.27 -15.37 14.58
CA THR A 208 -2.69 -16.70 14.78
C THR A 208 -2.92 -17.61 13.58
N LEU A 209 -1.96 -18.50 13.32
CA LEU A 209 -2.09 -19.52 12.28
C LEU A 209 -3.32 -20.39 12.53
N GLN A 210 -4.11 -20.62 11.49
CA GLN A 210 -5.29 -21.49 11.54
C GLN A 210 -4.99 -22.93 11.10
N GLN A 211 -3.85 -23.13 10.43
CA GLN A 211 -3.38 -24.43 9.94
C GLN A 211 -1.84 -24.49 10.01
N PRO A 212 -1.27 -25.71 10.06
CA PRO A 212 -1.93 -26.99 10.36
C PRO A 212 -2.43 -27.08 11.82
N GLU A 213 -3.26 -28.09 12.12
CA GLU A 213 -3.97 -28.24 13.41
C GLU A 213 -3.05 -28.37 14.63
N ASP A 214 -1.86 -28.94 14.46
CA ASP A 214 -0.83 -29.10 15.49
C ASP A 214 -0.21 -27.77 15.96
N ILE A 215 -0.23 -26.74 15.10
CA ILE A 215 0.29 -25.40 15.42
C ILE A 215 -0.79 -24.31 15.45
N ARG A 216 -2.06 -24.66 15.21
CA ARG A 216 -3.19 -23.74 15.22
C ARG A 216 -3.22 -22.96 16.54
N GLY A 217 -3.29 -21.63 16.45
CA GLY A 217 -3.33 -20.73 17.61
C GLY A 217 -2.00 -20.55 18.36
N ARG A 218 -0.90 -21.22 17.95
CA ARG A 218 0.39 -21.19 18.68
C ARG A 218 1.39 -20.19 18.12
N VAL A 219 1.28 -19.89 16.83
CA VAL A 219 2.18 -18.96 16.13
C VAL A 219 1.34 -17.82 15.58
N ALA A 220 1.76 -16.59 15.85
CA ALA A 220 1.11 -15.40 15.35
C ALA A 220 1.98 -14.71 14.29
N LEU A 221 1.35 -14.30 13.18
CA LEU A 221 1.98 -13.56 12.09
C LEU A 221 1.32 -12.18 11.99
N GLY A 222 1.87 -11.19 12.68
CA GLY A 222 1.36 -9.80 12.64
C GLY A 222 2.30 -8.79 12.03
N ALA A 223 3.45 -9.24 11.51
CA ALA A 223 4.29 -8.35 10.73
C ALA A 223 3.62 -8.05 9.39
N LEU A 224 3.74 -6.80 8.93
CA LEU A 224 3.11 -6.28 7.72
C LEU A 224 3.15 -7.22 6.52
N PRO A 225 4.30 -7.82 6.15
CA PRO A 225 4.38 -8.61 4.93
C PRO A 225 3.46 -9.84 4.92
N TRP A 226 3.05 -10.35 6.09
CA TRP A 226 2.12 -11.47 6.19
C TRP A 226 0.64 -11.06 6.05
N LEU A 227 0.34 -9.77 6.24
CA LEU A 227 -1.02 -9.22 6.27
C LEU A 227 -1.38 -8.42 5.03
N MET A 228 -0.40 -8.04 4.20
CA MET A 228 -0.63 -7.27 2.98
C MET A 228 -1.50 -7.99 1.93
N HIS A 229 -1.75 -9.29 2.10
CA HIS A 229 -2.61 -10.08 1.21
C HIS A 229 -4.09 -9.73 1.35
N ASP A 230 -4.57 -9.40 2.55
CA ASP A 230 -5.97 -9.09 2.86
C ASP A 230 -6.15 -7.70 3.50
N GLN A 231 -5.06 -7.08 3.97
CA GLN A 231 -5.05 -5.77 4.58
C GLN A 231 -3.95 -4.88 3.96
N PRO A 232 -4.16 -4.32 2.77
CA PRO A 232 -3.11 -3.61 2.03
C PRO A 232 -2.65 -2.29 2.68
N PHE A 233 -3.41 -1.75 3.64
CA PHE A 233 -3.09 -0.51 4.36
C PHE A 233 -2.89 -0.74 5.86
N VAL A 234 -2.66 -1.98 6.31
CA VAL A 234 -2.37 -2.28 7.71
C VAL A 234 -1.02 -1.69 8.07
N GLN A 235 -0.94 -0.42 8.45
CA GLN A 235 0.33 0.25 8.77
C GLN A 235 0.10 1.29 9.87
N GLY A 236 1.18 1.66 10.56
CA GLY A 236 1.16 2.70 11.57
C GLY A 236 1.07 2.19 13.02
N LEU A 237 1.32 3.10 13.96
CA LEU A 237 1.43 2.79 15.39
C LEU A 237 0.11 2.27 15.99
N THR A 238 -1.02 2.78 15.52
CA THR A 238 -2.36 2.35 15.97
C THR A 238 -2.63 0.91 15.55
N ALA A 239 -2.40 0.58 14.28
CA ALA A 239 -2.51 -0.79 13.77
C ALA A 239 -1.58 -1.75 14.53
N CYS A 240 -0.33 -1.36 14.79
CA CYS A 240 0.60 -2.17 15.59
C CYS A 240 0.06 -2.44 17.01
N ALA A 241 -0.52 -1.43 17.67
CA ALA A 241 -1.11 -1.58 19.00
C ALA A 241 -2.32 -2.53 18.97
N GLU A 242 -3.23 -2.36 18.01
CA GLU A 242 -4.42 -3.22 17.85
C GLU A 242 -4.06 -4.68 17.52
N ILE A 243 -3.07 -4.88 16.64
CA ILE A 243 -2.53 -6.21 16.32
C ILE A 243 -1.94 -6.85 17.58
N GLY A 244 -1.10 -6.12 18.31
CA GLY A 244 -0.48 -6.61 19.54
C GLY A 244 -1.52 -6.98 20.60
N GLU A 245 -2.56 -6.16 20.76
CA GLU A 245 -3.65 -6.42 21.69
C GLU A 245 -4.47 -7.67 21.29
N ALA A 246 -4.77 -7.84 20.00
CA ALA A 246 -5.45 -9.02 19.48
C ALA A 246 -4.65 -10.31 19.73
N MET A 247 -3.34 -10.28 19.47
CA MET A 247 -2.44 -11.40 19.75
C MET A 247 -2.35 -11.71 21.25
N ALA A 248 -2.24 -10.68 22.09
CA ALA A 248 -2.18 -10.86 23.54
C ALA A 248 -3.46 -11.51 24.09
N ARG A 249 -4.63 -11.13 23.56
CA ARG A 249 -5.91 -11.78 23.88
C ARG A 249 -5.93 -13.26 23.46
N ALA A 250 -5.34 -13.60 22.31
CA ALA A 250 -5.27 -14.97 21.81
C ALA A 250 -4.58 -15.93 22.79
N VAL A 251 -3.54 -15.45 23.49
CA VAL A 251 -2.80 -16.22 24.50
C VAL A 251 -3.70 -16.62 25.67
N VAL A 252 -4.63 -15.75 26.06
CA VAL A 252 -5.56 -15.98 27.17
C VAL A 252 -6.82 -16.74 26.71
N LYS A 253 -7.29 -16.46 25.49
CA LYS A 253 -8.49 -17.04 24.90
C LYS A 253 -8.32 -17.13 23.37
N PRO A 254 -8.06 -18.33 22.82
CA PRO A 254 -7.88 -18.53 21.39
C PRO A 254 -9.11 -18.09 20.57
N ALA A 255 -8.91 -17.53 19.37
CA ALA A 255 -10.02 -17.16 18.50
C ALA A 255 -10.84 -18.37 18.04
N SER A 256 -12.15 -18.15 17.86
CA SER A 256 -13.10 -19.18 17.40
C SER A 256 -13.48 -19.07 15.92
N ARG A 257 -12.94 -18.08 15.19
CA ARG A 257 -13.27 -17.78 13.79
C ARG A 257 -12.03 -17.52 12.94
N ALA A 258 -12.02 -18.08 11.73
CA ALA A 258 -11.02 -17.81 10.70
C ALA A 258 -11.29 -16.48 9.98
N ARG A 259 -10.25 -15.76 9.53
CA ARG A 259 -10.43 -14.62 8.61
C ARG A 259 -10.80 -15.12 7.22
N ARG A 260 -11.53 -14.30 6.47
CA ARG A 260 -11.71 -14.53 5.03
C ARG A 260 -10.45 -14.13 4.29
N ARG A 261 -9.93 -15.04 3.46
CA ARG A 261 -8.79 -14.81 2.56
C ARG A 261 -9.24 -14.21 1.23
N LEU A 262 -8.31 -13.52 0.56
CA LEU A 262 -8.40 -13.18 -0.86
C LEU A 262 -7.81 -14.32 -1.72
N SER A 263 -8.41 -14.55 -2.90
CA SER A 263 -7.89 -15.48 -3.92
C SER A 263 -6.87 -14.74 -4.79
N PHE A 264 -5.68 -15.31 -4.95
CA PHE A 264 -4.66 -14.80 -5.87
C PHE A 264 -4.38 -15.87 -6.94
N ASP A 265 -4.72 -15.54 -8.18
CA ASP A 265 -4.16 -16.16 -9.39
C ASP A 265 -3.14 -15.17 -10.00
#